data_AF-A0A6I9WYG0-F1
#
_entry.id   AF-A0A6I9WYG0-F1
#
_cell.length_a   1.000
_cell.length_b   1.000
_cell.length_c   1.000
_cell.angle_alpha   90.00
_cell.angle_beta   90.00
_cell.angle_gamma   90.00
#
_symmetry.space_group_name_H-M   'P 1'
#
loop_
_entity.id
_entity.type
_entity.pdbx_description
1 polymer ?
#
loop_
_entity_poly.entity_id
_entity_poly.type
_entity_poly.pdbx_seq_one_letter_code
_entity_poly.pdbx_strand_id
1 'polypeptide(L)'
;MLTTVGTFLKDIKREDNAIEKVEVFTTDGSRISNAVSMDILLMNDFKLIVNNAEYSVHPPLKDKMSKEHATELDDIKSTVHKLFVALHLEEHQTRKEKELMQKMELLKEKLLPLEEMKARIAADIDGKTSRLLWIGLALMSTQGGALAWLTWWVYSWDIMEPVTYFITYGSAMAFYAYFVLTKQDYIYPDARDRQFLHYFHRKAKSQNFNMILYNKLKEDLEEVEESLKRLRNPLQLQLPVQEINDKH
;
A
#
# COMPACT_ATOMS: atom_id res chain seq x y z
N MET A 1 4.33 -3.17 29.33
CA MET A 1 3.65 -4.41 28.91
C MET A 1 2.60 -4.71 29.95
N LEU A 2 1.31 -4.64 29.60
CA LEU A 2 0.25 -5.04 30.52
C LEU A 2 0.14 -6.56 30.48
N THR A 3 0.52 -7.23 31.57
CA THR A 3 0.29 -8.65 31.74
C THR A 3 -1.21 -8.88 31.93
N THR A 4 -1.76 -9.79 31.13
CA THR A 4 -3.16 -10.22 31.24
C THR A 4 -3.24 -11.55 31.96
N VAL A 5 -4.40 -11.88 32.52
CA VAL A 5 -4.64 -13.20 33.11
C VAL A 5 -4.40 -14.30 32.07
N GLY A 6 -4.74 -14.07 30.81
CA GLY A 6 -4.48 -15.01 29.73
C GLY A 6 -3.00 -15.25 29.45
N THR A 7 -2.15 -14.23 29.53
CA THR A 7 -0.69 -14.41 29.42
C THR A 7 -0.14 -15.14 30.63
N PHE A 8 -0.59 -14.78 31.84
CA PHE A 8 -0.18 -15.45 33.07
C PHE A 8 -0.52 -16.95 33.09
N LEU A 9 -1.74 -17.31 32.67
CA LEU A 9 -2.16 -18.71 32.56
C LEU A 9 -1.34 -19.49 31.53
N LYS A 10 -0.94 -18.84 30.43
CA LYS A 10 -0.05 -19.44 29.43
C LYS A 10 1.36 -19.62 29.99
N ASP A 11 1.84 -18.68 30.78
CA ASP A 11 3.17 -18.77 31.41
C ASP A 11 3.22 -19.92 32.42
N ILE A 12 2.18 -20.12 33.24
CA ILE A 12 2.08 -21.28 34.16
C ILE A 12 2.12 -22.60 33.38
N LYS A 13 1.34 -22.70 32.29
CA LYS A 13 1.32 -23.90 31.45
C LYS A 13 2.66 -24.15 30.73
N ARG A 14 3.44 -23.10 30.49
CA ARG A 14 4.76 -23.20 29.86
C ARG A 14 5.83 -23.61 30.86
N GLU A 15 5.69 -23.21 32.13
CA GLU A 15 6.62 -23.55 33.20
C GLU A 15 6.59 -25.04 33.55
N ASP A 16 5.39 -25.64 33.59
CA ASP A 16 5.22 -27.06 33.90
C ASP A 16 4.22 -27.74 32.94
N ASN A 17 4.74 -28.65 32.12
CA ASN A 17 3.96 -29.43 31.16
C ASN A 17 3.02 -30.46 31.83
N ALA A 18 3.18 -30.74 33.12
CA ALA A 18 2.25 -31.60 33.87
C ALA A 18 0.91 -30.89 34.16
N ILE A 19 0.81 -29.58 33.91
CA ILE A 19 -0.39 -28.80 34.18
C ILE A 19 -1.34 -28.79 32.97
N GLU A 20 -2.37 -29.63 33.02
CA GLU A 20 -3.38 -29.76 31.94
C GLU A 20 -4.40 -28.61 31.99
N LYS A 21 -4.88 -28.27 33.19
CA LYS A 21 -5.97 -27.31 33.39
C LYS A 21 -5.62 -26.28 34.47
N VAL A 22 -5.64 -25.00 34.07
CA VAL A 22 -5.49 -23.83 34.95
C VAL A 22 -6.61 -22.85 34.67
N GLU A 23 -7.36 -22.50 35.70
CA GLU A 23 -8.45 -21.53 35.62
C GLU A 23 -8.44 -20.62 36.85
N VAL A 24 -8.82 -19.35 36.65
CA VAL A 24 -8.94 -18.37 37.73
C VAL A 24 -10.42 -18.06 37.96
N PHE A 25 -10.83 -18.10 39.22
CA PHE A 25 -12.18 -17.82 39.69
C PHE A 25 -12.15 -16.70 40.73
N THR A 26 -13.24 -15.95 40.84
CA THR A 26 -13.47 -15.05 41.98
C THR A 26 -13.82 -15.85 43.24
N THR A 27 -13.77 -15.20 44.40
CA THR A 27 -14.27 -15.75 45.68
C THR A 27 -15.70 -16.27 45.58
N ASP A 28 -16.51 -15.66 44.71
CA ASP A 28 -17.92 -15.97 44.47
C ASP A 28 -18.13 -17.10 43.45
N GLY A 29 -17.06 -17.73 42.94
CA GLY A 29 -17.12 -18.86 42.01
C GLY A 29 -17.37 -18.49 40.55
N SER A 30 -17.30 -17.21 40.18
CA SER A 30 -17.40 -16.76 38.79
C SER A 30 -16.05 -16.84 38.08
N ARG A 31 -16.05 -17.33 36.84
CA ARG A 31 -14.81 -17.44 36.04
C ARG A 31 -14.33 -16.07 35.57
N ILE A 32 -13.04 -15.79 35.75
CA ILE A 32 -12.42 -14.53 35.29
C ILE A 32 -11.98 -14.67 33.83
N SER A 33 -12.22 -13.62 33.03
CA SER A 33 -11.85 -13.61 31.61
C SER A 33 -10.35 -13.48 31.40
N ASN A 34 -9.83 -14.14 30.37
CA ASN A 34 -8.41 -14.09 30.00
C ASN A 34 -7.94 -12.69 29.57
N ALA A 35 -8.86 -11.80 29.19
CA ALA A 35 -8.54 -10.42 28.79
C ALA A 35 -8.39 -9.47 29.99
N VAL A 36 -8.71 -9.90 31.21
CA VAL A 36 -8.58 -9.07 32.41
C VAL A 36 -7.10 -8.77 32.67
N SER A 37 -6.80 -7.52 33.05
CA SER A 37 -5.45 -7.11 33.44
C SER A 37 -5.07 -7.71 34.78
N MET A 38 -3.80 -8.09 34.94
CA MET A 38 -3.29 -8.65 36.19
C MET A 38 -3.46 -7.67 37.37
N ASP A 39 -3.37 -6.36 37.12
CA ASP A 39 -3.57 -5.35 38.16
C ASP A 39 -4.97 -5.37 38.76
N ILE A 40 -6.00 -5.64 37.93
CA ILE A 40 -7.40 -5.72 38.37
C ILE A 40 -7.63 -7.02 39.16
N LEU A 41 -7.00 -8.11 38.72
CA LEU A 41 -7.07 -9.40 39.42
C LEU A 41 -6.46 -9.29 40.82
N LEU A 42 -5.29 -8.64 40.95
CA LEU A 42 -4.56 -8.49 42.21
C LEU A 42 -5.18 -7.47 43.17
N MET A 43 -6.25 -6.76 42.79
CA MET A 43 -6.99 -5.87 43.69
C MET A 43 -7.92 -6.62 44.64
N ASN A 44 -8.34 -7.83 44.28
CA ASN A 44 -9.26 -8.64 45.05
C ASN A 44 -8.68 -10.03 45.31
N ASP A 45 -9.17 -10.71 46.32
CA ASP A 45 -8.85 -12.12 46.53
C ASP A 45 -9.42 -12.97 45.39
N PHE A 46 -8.67 -13.98 44.97
CA PHE A 46 -9.08 -14.86 43.88
C PHE A 46 -8.67 -16.30 44.14
N LYS A 47 -9.36 -17.22 43.48
CA LYS A 47 -9.13 -18.65 43.55
C LYS A 47 -8.45 -19.13 42.28
N LEU A 48 -7.32 -19.78 42.41
CA LEU A 48 -6.58 -20.40 41.33
C LEU A 48 -6.79 -21.92 41.39
N ILE A 49 -7.34 -22.50 40.33
CA ILE A 49 -7.53 -23.95 40.23
C ILE A 49 -6.47 -24.51 39.27
N VAL A 50 -5.62 -25.41 39.79
CA VAL A 50 -4.56 -26.10 39.02
C VAL A 50 -4.78 -27.60 39.16
N ASN A 51 -5.03 -28.32 38.05
CA ASN A 51 -5.19 -29.79 38.03
C ASN A 51 -6.05 -30.35 39.19
N ASN A 52 -7.22 -29.74 39.41
CA ASN A 52 -8.18 -30.09 40.47
C ASN A 52 -7.81 -29.66 41.92
N ALA A 53 -6.68 -28.99 42.14
CA ALA A 53 -6.35 -28.36 43.41
C ALA A 53 -6.79 -26.88 43.41
N GLU A 54 -7.51 -26.47 44.46
CA GLU A 54 -8.00 -25.10 44.65
C GLU A 54 -7.07 -24.33 45.60
N TYR A 55 -6.50 -23.22 45.12
CA TYR A 55 -5.62 -22.34 45.88
C TYR A 55 -6.29 -20.98 46.06
N SER A 56 -6.50 -20.57 47.31
CA SER A 56 -7.03 -19.24 47.62
C SER A 56 -5.88 -18.24 47.78
N VAL A 57 -5.73 -17.36 46.79
CA VAL A 57 -4.67 -16.36 46.76
C VAL A 57 -5.21 -15.05 47.34
N HIS A 58 -4.51 -14.54 48.35
CA HIS A 58 -4.82 -13.27 49.00
C HIS A 58 -3.69 -12.30 48.68
N PRO A 59 -3.85 -11.40 47.69
CA PRO A 59 -2.82 -10.45 47.33
C PRO A 59 -2.54 -9.49 48.49
N PRO A 60 -1.27 -9.12 48.73
CA PRO A 60 -0.98 -8.04 49.66
C PRO A 60 -1.60 -6.73 49.14
N LEU A 61 -2.33 -6.02 50.00
CA LEU A 61 -2.86 -4.69 49.69
C LEU A 61 -1.68 -3.79 49.29
N LYS A 62 -1.67 -3.31 48.04
CA LYS A 62 -0.69 -2.32 47.60
C LYS A 62 -0.85 -1.09 48.49
N ASP A 63 0.22 -0.76 49.22
CA ASP A 63 0.24 0.39 50.11
C ASP A 63 -0.08 1.66 49.29
N LYS A 64 -1.01 2.47 49.78
CA LYS A 64 -1.40 3.71 49.08
C LYS A 64 -0.26 4.71 49.27
N MET A 65 0.75 4.65 48.41
CA MET A 65 1.79 5.66 48.36
C MET A 65 1.14 7.05 48.24
N SER A 66 1.65 8.02 49.01
CA SER A 66 1.20 9.41 48.97
C SER A 66 1.21 9.93 47.53
N LYS A 67 0.14 10.61 47.12
CA LYS A 67 -0.07 11.09 45.73
C LYS A 67 1.09 11.98 45.24
N GLU A 68 1.75 12.71 46.13
CA GLU A 68 2.92 13.54 45.82
C GLU A 68 4.17 12.72 45.48
N HIS A 69 4.42 11.63 46.22
CA HIS A 69 5.56 10.75 45.94
C HIS A 69 5.34 9.92 44.66
N ALA A 70 4.08 9.63 44.31
CA ALA A 70 3.75 8.96 43.05
C ALA A 70 4.08 9.84 41.83
N THR A 71 3.80 11.14 41.89
CA THR A 71 4.12 12.07 40.80
C THR A 71 5.62 12.27 40.60
N GLU A 72 6.39 12.38 41.69
CA GLU A 72 7.85 12.50 41.60
C GLU A 72 8.52 11.25 41.00
N LEU A 73 8.04 10.05 41.38
CA LEU A 73 8.53 8.79 40.84
C LEU A 73 8.17 8.61 39.36
N ASP A 74 6.99 9.06 38.93
CA ASP A 74 6.62 9.03 37.51
C ASP A 74 7.48 9.98 36.67
N ASP A 75 7.83 11.16 37.20
CA ASP A 75 8.76 12.08 36.55
C ASP A 75 10.17 11.48 36.43
N ILE A 76 10.69 10.86 37.51
CA ILE A 76 11.97 10.14 37.49
C ILE A 76 11.92 8.99 36.48
N LYS A 77 10.83 8.23 36.44
CA LYS A 77 10.64 7.14 35.48
C LYS A 77 10.60 7.66 34.04
N SER A 78 9.95 8.80 33.81
CA SER A 78 9.88 9.43 32.49
C SER A 78 11.25 9.92 32.01
N THR A 79 12.06 10.50 32.91
CA THR A 79 13.40 10.99 32.60
C THR A 79 14.37 9.84 32.34
N VAL A 80 14.33 8.78 33.15
CA VAL A 80 15.09 7.54 32.91
C VAL A 80 14.67 6.90 31.58
N HIS A 81 13.38 6.89 31.26
CA HIS A 81 12.90 6.38 29.97
C HIS A 81 13.42 7.23 28.79
N LYS A 82 13.41 8.56 28.90
CA LYS A 82 14.00 9.46 27.89
C LYS A 82 15.50 9.21 27.69
N LEU A 83 16.26 9.01 28.78
CA LEU A 83 17.69 8.68 28.75
C LEU A 83 17.94 7.30 28.14
N PHE A 84 17.16 6.30 28.53
CA PHE A 84 17.23 4.96 27.96
C PHE A 84 16.96 4.99 26.45
N VAL A 85 15.95 5.75 26.03
CA VAL A 85 15.63 5.97 24.61
C VAL A 85 16.78 6.69 23.91
N ALA A 86 17.35 7.75 24.48
CA ALA A 86 18.47 8.48 23.88
C ALA A 86 19.73 7.62 23.70
N LEU A 87 20.09 6.83 24.70
CA LEU A 87 21.26 5.94 24.67
C LEU A 87 21.10 4.78 23.67
N HIS A 88 19.88 4.26 23.51
CA HIS A 88 19.59 3.16 22.57
C HIS A 88 19.00 3.65 21.25
N LEU A 89 18.92 4.96 21.01
CA LEU A 89 18.27 5.52 19.83
C LEU A 89 19.02 5.12 18.58
N GLU A 90 20.35 5.32 18.54
CA GLU A 90 21.15 5.07 17.35
C GLU A 90 21.11 3.61 16.89
N GLU A 91 21.29 2.66 17.81
CA GLU A 91 21.21 1.23 17.49
C GLU A 91 19.80 0.83 17.03
N HIS A 92 18.77 1.35 17.69
CA HIS A 92 17.38 1.02 17.35
C HIS A 92 16.95 1.63 16.01
N GLN A 93 17.38 2.87 15.72
CA GLN A 93 17.16 3.55 14.44
C GLN A 93 17.88 2.82 13.31
N THR A 94 19.16 2.50 13.49
CA THR A 94 19.95 1.77 12.48
C THR A 94 19.36 0.40 12.17
N ARG A 95 18.88 -0.33 13.20
CA ARG A 95 18.24 -1.63 13.00
C ARG A 95 16.91 -1.50 12.25
N LYS A 96 16.07 -0.53 12.63
CA LYS A 96 14.81 -0.24 11.95
C LYS A 96 15.01 0.20 10.51
N GLU A 97 15.99 1.06 10.24
CA GLU A 97 16.32 1.50 8.90
C GLU A 97 16.76 0.33 8.02
N LYS A 98 17.62 -0.55 8.54
CA LYS A 98 18.02 -1.78 7.84
C LYS A 98 16.83 -2.70 7.56
N GLU A 99 15.95 -2.92 8.53
CA GLU A 99 14.73 -3.72 8.35
C GLU A 99 13.80 -3.11 7.29
N LEU A 100 13.63 -1.78 7.30
CA LEU A 100 12.81 -1.06 6.32
C LEU A 100 13.43 -1.11 4.92
N MET A 101 14.74 -0.92 4.79
CA MET A 101 15.46 -1.07 3.53
C MET A 101 15.34 -2.49 2.97
N GLN A 102 15.54 -3.53 3.79
CA GLN A 102 15.37 -4.91 3.36
C GLN A 102 13.93 -5.21 2.89
N LYS A 103 12.92 -4.71 3.62
CA LYS A 103 11.52 -4.85 3.21
C LYS A 103 11.26 -4.14 1.87
N MET A 104 11.82 -2.94 1.68
CA MET A 104 11.70 -2.19 0.43
C MET A 104 12.35 -2.95 -0.74
N GLU A 105 13.54 -3.50 -0.55
CA GLU A 105 14.23 -4.30 -1.58
C GLU A 105 13.40 -5.52 -1.97
N LEU A 106 12.89 -6.28 -0.99
CA LEU A 106 12.02 -7.44 -1.25
C LEU A 106 10.71 -7.07 -1.96
N LEU A 107 10.12 -5.91 -1.63
CA LEU A 107 8.93 -5.41 -2.31
C LEU A 107 9.25 -5.00 -3.76
N LYS A 108 10.35 -4.28 -3.98
CA LYS A 108 10.81 -3.90 -5.32
C LYS A 108 11.12 -5.11 -6.19
N GLU A 109 11.77 -6.12 -5.63
CA GLU A 109 12.08 -7.38 -6.33
C GLU A 109 10.80 -8.10 -6.78
N LYS A 110 9.79 -8.15 -5.89
CA LYS A 110 8.48 -8.74 -6.23
C LYS A 110 7.70 -7.89 -7.23
N LEU A 111 7.89 -6.57 -7.24
CA LEU A 111 7.19 -5.63 -8.11
C LEU A 111 7.78 -5.57 -9.53
N LEU A 112 9.10 -5.77 -9.67
CA LEU A 112 9.85 -5.82 -10.93
C LEU A 112 9.20 -6.67 -12.03
N PRO A 113 8.87 -7.96 -11.83
CA PRO A 113 8.26 -8.79 -12.87
C PRO A 113 6.86 -8.30 -13.27
N LEU A 114 6.13 -7.67 -12.33
CA LEU A 114 4.82 -7.10 -12.61
C LEU A 114 4.92 -5.81 -13.44
N GLU A 115 5.92 -4.98 -13.16
CA GLU A 115 6.20 -3.78 -13.96
C GLU A 115 6.72 -4.11 -15.35
N GLU A 116 7.60 -5.11 -15.47
CA GLU A 116 8.10 -5.54 -16.77
C GLU A 116 6.97 -6.07 -17.65
N MET A 117 6.04 -6.85 -17.07
CA MET A 117 4.86 -7.32 -17.77
C MET A 117 3.95 -6.16 -18.20
N LYS A 118 3.74 -5.15 -17.34
CA LYS A 118 2.99 -3.94 -17.68
C LYS A 118 3.67 -3.16 -18.82
N ALA A 119 4.98 -3.01 -18.77
CA ALA A 119 5.78 -2.31 -19.78
C ALA A 119 5.71 -3.02 -21.14
N ARG A 120 5.80 -4.36 -21.16
CA ARG A 120 5.63 -5.15 -22.39
C ARG A 120 4.25 -4.94 -23.02
N ILE A 121 3.19 -4.90 -22.20
CA ILE A 121 1.82 -4.65 -22.67
C ILE A 121 1.68 -3.22 -23.21
N ALA A 122 2.31 -2.23 -22.57
CA ALA A 122 2.32 -0.85 -23.05
C ALA A 122 3.03 -0.72 -24.41
N ALA A 123 4.21 -1.31 -24.55
CA ALA A 123 4.97 -1.31 -25.80
C ALA A 123 4.18 -1.96 -26.96
N ASP A 124 3.51 -3.08 -26.69
CA ASP A 124 2.64 -3.76 -27.67
C ASP A 124 1.49 -2.85 -28.18
N ILE A 125 0.88 -2.09 -27.27
CA ILE A 125 -0.26 -1.21 -27.59
C ILE A 125 0.20 0.04 -28.33
N ASP A 126 1.36 0.57 -27.96
CA ASP A 126 1.97 1.73 -28.58
C ASP A 126 2.36 1.46 -30.03
N GLY A 127 2.96 0.30 -30.29
CA GLY A 127 3.29 -0.12 -31.65
C GLY A 127 2.05 -0.29 -32.53
N LYS A 128 0.96 -0.87 -31.99
CA LYS A 128 -0.31 -1.02 -32.71
C LYS A 128 -0.98 0.32 -33.00
N THR A 129 -0.96 1.23 -32.03
CA THR A 129 -1.55 2.57 -32.17
C THR A 129 -0.79 3.34 -33.24
N SER A 130 0.54 3.42 -33.14
CA SER A 130 1.38 4.06 -34.16
C SER A 130 1.12 3.49 -35.56
N ARG A 131 1.01 2.16 -35.68
CA ARG A 131 0.72 1.51 -36.97
C ARG A 131 -0.66 1.89 -37.52
N LEU A 132 -1.69 1.95 -36.67
CA LEU A 132 -3.02 2.42 -37.08
C LEU A 132 -3.01 3.86 -37.58
N LEU A 133 -2.22 4.72 -36.95
CA LEU A 133 -2.07 6.12 -37.36
C LEU A 133 -1.35 6.24 -38.70
N TRP A 134 -0.28 5.47 -38.91
CA TRP A 134 0.41 5.38 -40.20
C TRP A 134 -0.50 4.83 -41.30
N ILE A 135 -1.34 3.83 -41.00
CA ILE A 135 -2.35 3.31 -41.93
C ILE A 135 -3.39 4.38 -42.25
N GLY A 136 -3.87 5.13 -41.25
CA GLY A 136 -4.80 6.25 -41.45
C GLY A 136 -4.19 7.34 -42.33
N LEU A 137 -2.92 7.69 -42.09
CA LEU A 137 -2.19 8.65 -42.91
C LEU A 137 -2.01 8.17 -44.35
N ALA A 138 -1.63 6.90 -44.55
CA ALA A 138 -1.50 6.30 -45.87
C ALA A 138 -2.83 6.25 -46.63
N LEU A 139 -3.93 5.95 -45.92
CA LEU A 139 -5.28 5.91 -46.51
C LEU A 139 -5.72 7.32 -46.94
N MET A 140 -5.53 8.33 -46.10
CA MET A 140 -5.84 9.73 -46.44
C MET A 140 -4.99 10.24 -47.61
N SER A 141 -3.69 9.88 -47.64
CA SER A 141 -2.80 10.20 -48.76
C SER A 141 -3.22 9.53 -50.06
N THR A 142 -3.60 8.25 -50.00
CA THR A 142 -4.09 7.49 -51.16
C THR A 142 -5.41 8.05 -51.68
N GLN A 143 -6.33 8.41 -50.77
CA GLN A 143 -7.60 9.04 -51.12
C GLN A 143 -7.38 10.36 -51.87
N GLY A 144 -6.48 11.23 -51.36
CA GLY A 144 -6.13 12.48 -52.04
C GLY A 144 -5.47 12.25 -53.40
N GLY A 145 -4.52 11.31 -53.48
CA GLY A 145 -3.82 10.97 -54.73
C GLY A 145 -4.73 10.36 -55.80
N ALA A 146 -5.63 9.47 -55.41
CA ALA A 146 -6.60 8.85 -56.32
C ALA A 146 -7.57 9.88 -56.91
N LEU A 147 -8.06 10.80 -56.06
CA LEU A 147 -8.91 11.91 -56.51
C LEU A 147 -8.14 12.83 -57.47
N ALA A 148 -6.92 13.21 -57.12
CA ALA A 148 -6.06 14.04 -57.98
C ALA A 148 -5.80 13.41 -59.35
N TRP A 149 -5.51 12.11 -59.39
CA TRP A 149 -5.29 11.38 -60.63
C TRP A 149 -6.57 11.30 -61.49
N LEU A 150 -7.71 10.98 -60.87
CA LEU A 150 -9.01 10.94 -61.56
C LEU A 150 -9.40 12.30 -62.14
N THR A 151 -9.14 13.40 -61.41
CA THR A 151 -9.50 14.77 -61.85
C THR A 151 -8.62 15.33 -62.96
N TRP A 152 -7.38 14.86 -63.12
CA TRP A 152 -6.45 15.40 -64.13
C TRP A 152 -6.27 14.50 -65.35
N TRP A 153 -6.38 13.18 -65.19
CA TRP A 153 -6.07 12.23 -66.28
C TRP A 153 -7.30 11.57 -66.90
N VAL A 154 -8.39 11.39 -66.15
CA VAL A 154 -9.50 10.51 -66.58
C VAL A 154 -10.82 11.25 -66.76
N TYR A 155 -11.18 12.14 -65.81
CA TYR A 155 -12.47 12.82 -65.80
C TYR A 155 -12.29 14.33 -65.63
N SER A 156 -13.12 15.12 -66.31
CA SER A 156 -13.21 16.57 -66.06
C SER A 156 -13.80 16.83 -64.67
N TRP A 157 -13.39 17.95 -64.05
CA TRP A 157 -13.76 18.34 -62.70
C TRP A 157 -15.28 18.35 -62.44
N ASP A 158 -16.08 18.67 -63.46
CA ASP A 158 -17.55 18.70 -63.43
C ASP A 158 -18.21 17.35 -63.04
N ILE A 159 -17.57 16.22 -63.38
CA ILE A 159 -18.05 14.88 -63.02
C ILE A 159 -17.61 14.48 -61.60
N MET A 160 -16.48 15.02 -61.12
CA MET A 160 -15.86 14.66 -59.84
C MET A 160 -16.35 15.51 -58.65
N GLU A 161 -16.94 16.68 -58.91
CA GLU A 161 -17.53 17.57 -57.91
C GLU A 161 -18.54 16.86 -56.97
N PRO A 162 -19.59 16.17 -57.46
CA PRO A 162 -20.52 15.48 -56.56
C PRO A 162 -19.88 14.30 -55.83
N VAL A 163 -18.94 13.59 -56.47
CA VAL A 163 -18.27 12.42 -55.89
C VAL A 163 -17.41 12.80 -54.69
N THR A 164 -16.61 13.87 -54.82
CA THR A 164 -15.77 14.38 -53.72
C THR A 164 -16.61 14.93 -52.56
N TYR A 165 -17.76 15.54 -52.86
CA TYR A 165 -18.71 15.98 -51.85
C TYR A 165 -19.27 14.81 -51.03
N PHE A 166 -19.73 13.74 -51.69
CA PHE A 166 -20.23 12.54 -50.99
C PHE A 166 -19.16 11.84 -50.17
N ILE A 167 -17.93 11.76 -50.67
CA ILE A 167 -16.80 11.18 -49.93
C ILE A 167 -16.50 12.01 -48.68
N THR A 168 -16.41 13.33 -48.81
CA THR A 168 -16.11 14.23 -47.67
C THR A 168 -17.22 14.18 -46.62
N TYR A 169 -18.48 14.22 -47.06
CA TYR A 169 -19.63 14.11 -46.17
C TYR A 169 -19.71 12.73 -45.51
N GLY A 170 -19.41 11.67 -46.25
CA GLY A 170 -19.35 10.29 -45.74
C GLY A 170 -18.24 10.11 -44.70
N SER A 171 -17.05 10.66 -44.94
CA SER A 171 -15.96 10.67 -43.95
C SER A 171 -16.35 11.44 -42.69
N ALA A 172 -16.95 12.62 -42.82
CA ALA A 172 -17.44 13.41 -41.69
C ALA A 172 -18.52 12.66 -40.88
N MET A 173 -19.46 12.01 -41.57
CA MET A 173 -20.48 11.16 -40.95
C MET A 173 -19.86 9.98 -40.19
N ALA A 174 -18.83 9.32 -40.76
CA ALA A 174 -18.12 8.23 -40.11
C ALA A 174 -17.35 8.69 -38.87
N PHE A 175 -16.69 9.85 -38.92
CA PHE A 175 -16.06 10.48 -37.75
C PHE A 175 -17.09 10.79 -36.66
N TYR A 176 -18.25 11.34 -37.05
CA TYR A 176 -19.32 11.63 -36.10
C TYR A 176 -19.95 10.37 -35.50
N ALA A 177 -20.18 9.33 -36.31
CA ALA A 177 -20.68 8.04 -35.84
C ALA A 177 -19.71 7.38 -34.85
N TYR A 178 -18.40 7.44 -35.14
CA TYR A 178 -17.36 6.98 -34.23
C TYR A 178 -17.36 7.78 -32.92
N PHE A 179 -17.51 9.10 -33.00
CA PHE A 179 -17.62 9.98 -31.82
C PHE A 179 -18.84 9.64 -30.96
N VAL A 180 -20.02 9.46 -31.56
CA VAL A 180 -21.26 9.11 -30.84
C VAL A 180 -21.15 7.75 -30.15
N LEU A 181 -20.54 6.77 -30.82
CA LEU A 181 -20.37 5.42 -30.30
C LEU A 181 -19.31 5.36 -29.18
N THR A 182 -18.30 6.22 -29.26
CA THR A 182 -17.18 6.25 -28.29
C THR A 182 -17.37 7.31 -27.19
N LYS A 183 -18.34 8.24 -27.35
CA LYS A 183 -18.71 9.35 -26.44
C LYS A 183 -17.52 10.18 -25.93
N GLN A 184 -16.53 10.48 -26.76
CA GLN A 184 -15.38 11.27 -26.34
C GLN A 184 -14.70 11.98 -27.51
N ASP A 185 -14.29 13.24 -27.31
CA ASP A 185 -13.55 14.03 -28.29
C ASP A 185 -12.21 13.36 -28.59
N TYR A 186 -11.78 13.43 -29.85
CA TYR A 186 -10.56 12.81 -30.34
C TYR A 186 -9.31 13.55 -29.83
N ILE A 187 -9.06 13.45 -28.52
CA ILE A 187 -7.85 13.93 -27.85
C ILE A 187 -6.94 12.70 -27.69
N TYR A 188 -5.95 12.64 -28.58
CA TYR A 188 -4.97 11.56 -28.78
C TYR A 188 -4.36 10.90 -27.52
N PRO A 189 -4.06 11.61 -26.41
CA PRO A 189 -3.53 10.97 -25.20
C PRO A 189 -4.60 10.21 -24.39
N ASP A 190 -5.81 10.76 -24.22
CA ASP A 190 -6.83 10.21 -23.32
C ASP A 190 -7.50 8.94 -23.87
N ALA A 191 -7.67 8.87 -25.20
CA ALA A 191 -8.22 7.67 -25.86
C ALA A 191 -7.27 6.47 -25.75
N ARG A 192 -5.95 6.73 -25.81
CA ARG A 192 -4.90 5.71 -25.71
C ARG A 192 -4.81 5.15 -24.29
N ASP A 193 -4.86 6.01 -23.28
CA ASP A 193 -4.84 5.58 -21.87
C ASP A 193 -6.07 4.73 -21.51
N ARG A 194 -7.24 5.07 -22.07
CA ARG A 194 -8.46 4.30 -21.82
C ARG A 194 -8.48 2.97 -22.55
N GLN A 195 -8.06 2.93 -23.82
CA GLN A 195 -7.89 1.66 -24.53
C GLN A 195 -6.81 0.81 -23.89
N PHE A 196 -5.71 1.43 -23.44
CA PHE A 196 -4.68 0.78 -22.65
C PHE A 196 -5.26 0.17 -21.38
N LEU A 197 -6.02 0.94 -20.60
CA LEU A 197 -6.63 0.45 -19.36
C LEU A 197 -7.63 -0.68 -19.61
N HIS A 198 -8.48 -0.57 -20.64
CA HIS A 198 -9.43 -1.63 -21.00
C HIS A 198 -8.74 -2.91 -21.46
N TYR A 199 -7.72 -2.80 -22.30
CA TYR A 199 -6.97 -3.94 -22.82
C TYR A 199 -6.07 -4.55 -21.74
N PHE A 200 -5.47 -3.70 -20.90
CA PHE A 200 -4.71 -4.09 -19.72
C PHE A 200 -5.59 -4.86 -18.76
N HIS A 201 -6.77 -4.34 -18.40
CA HIS A 201 -7.67 -5.02 -17.46
C HIS A 201 -8.20 -6.35 -18.03
N ARG A 202 -8.46 -6.42 -19.35
CA ARG A 202 -8.87 -7.66 -20.02
C ARG A 202 -7.73 -8.69 -20.07
N LYS A 203 -6.50 -8.27 -20.38
CA LYS A 203 -5.31 -9.13 -20.46
C LYS A 203 -4.83 -9.55 -19.07
N ALA A 204 -4.91 -8.66 -18.08
CA ALA A 204 -4.67 -8.92 -16.66
C ALA A 204 -5.64 -9.98 -16.13
N LYS A 205 -6.94 -9.84 -16.45
CA LYS A 205 -7.96 -10.85 -16.12
C LYS A 205 -7.72 -12.19 -16.82
N SER A 206 -7.20 -12.18 -18.05
CA SER A 206 -6.88 -13.40 -18.81
C SER A 206 -5.61 -14.12 -18.32
N GLN A 207 -4.65 -13.40 -17.73
CA GLN A 207 -3.40 -13.99 -17.22
C GLN A 207 -3.40 -14.17 -15.69
N ASN A 208 -4.56 -14.02 -15.01
CA ASN A 208 -4.64 -14.00 -13.54
C ASN A 208 -3.64 -13.04 -12.89
N PHE A 209 -3.34 -11.92 -13.57
CA PHE A 209 -2.51 -10.88 -12.99
C PHE A 209 -3.29 -10.27 -11.83
N ASN A 210 -2.83 -10.54 -10.62
CA ASN A 210 -3.52 -10.12 -9.42
C ASN A 210 -3.29 -8.61 -9.21
N MET A 211 -4.12 -7.81 -9.88
CA MET A 211 -4.08 -6.35 -9.84
C MET A 211 -4.29 -5.83 -8.42
N ILE A 212 -5.03 -6.57 -7.59
CA ILE A 212 -5.19 -6.32 -6.15
C ILE A 212 -3.86 -6.50 -5.43
N LEU A 213 -3.13 -7.59 -5.72
CA LEU A 213 -1.81 -7.83 -5.16
C LEU A 213 -0.80 -6.77 -5.63
N TYR A 214 -0.83 -6.35 -6.90
CA TYR A 214 0.02 -5.26 -7.41
C TYR A 214 -0.23 -3.94 -6.69
N ASN A 215 -1.51 -3.52 -6.59
CA ASN A 215 -1.87 -2.28 -5.91
C ASN A 215 -1.46 -2.34 -4.44
N LYS A 216 -1.71 -3.47 -3.77
CA LYS A 216 -1.30 -3.68 -2.38
C LYS A 216 0.22 -3.60 -2.24
N LEU A 217 0.98 -4.25 -3.12
CA LEU A 217 2.43 -4.20 -3.09
C LEU A 217 2.97 -2.78 -3.31
N LYS A 218 2.29 -2.00 -4.16
CA LYS A 218 2.64 -0.60 -4.43
C LYS A 218 2.32 0.29 -3.23
N GLU A 219 1.16 0.10 -2.61
CA GLU A 219 0.75 0.80 -1.39
C GLU A 219 1.69 0.47 -0.22
N ASP A 220 2.02 -0.80 -0.02
CA ASP A 220 3.00 -1.24 0.99
C ASP A 220 4.40 -0.63 0.71
N LEU A 221 4.77 -0.45 -0.56
CA LEU A 221 6.05 0.16 -0.94
C LEU A 221 6.06 1.67 -0.66
N GLU A 222 4.97 2.37 -1.00
CA GLU A 222 4.79 3.79 -0.71
C GLU A 222 4.78 4.04 0.82
N GLU A 223 4.14 3.18 1.61
CA GLU A 223 4.15 3.25 3.08
C GLU A 223 5.57 3.05 3.65
N VAL A 224 6.30 2.03 3.16
CA VAL A 224 7.69 1.78 3.58
C VAL A 224 8.60 2.95 3.20
N GLU A 225 8.46 3.49 1.99
CA GLU A 225 9.23 4.66 1.53
C GLU A 225 8.93 5.90 2.38
N GLU A 226 7.66 6.15 2.69
CA GLU A 226 7.26 7.26 3.54
C GLU A 226 7.81 7.09 4.97
N SER A 227 7.74 5.88 5.52
CA SER A 227 8.27 5.58 6.85
C SER A 227 9.80 5.75 6.90
N LEU A 228 10.53 5.37 5.84
CA LEU A 228 11.98 5.58 5.72
C LEU A 228 12.29 7.07 5.57
N LYS A 229 11.51 7.81 4.76
CA LYS A 229 11.64 9.26 4.61
C LYS A 229 11.41 10.01 5.93
N ARG A 230 10.43 9.56 6.73
CA ARG A 230 10.18 10.07 8.09
C ARG A 230 11.37 9.77 9.01
N LEU A 231 11.87 8.53 8.99
CA LEU A 231 13.02 8.11 9.80
C LEU A 231 14.28 8.93 9.49
N ARG A 232 14.54 9.17 8.20
CA ARG A 232 15.70 9.91 7.68
C ARG A 232 15.57 11.42 7.83
N ASN A 233 14.42 11.92 8.29
CA ASN A 233 14.18 13.36 8.38
C ASN A 233 15.10 13.98 9.46
N PRO A 234 16.05 14.86 9.08
CA PRO A 234 17.12 15.34 9.97
C PRO A 234 16.58 16.12 11.19
N LEU A 235 15.39 16.70 11.06
CA LEU A 235 14.72 17.44 12.14
C LEU A 235 14.27 16.55 13.31
N GLN A 236 14.05 15.25 13.09
CA GLN A 236 13.70 14.29 14.16
C GLN A 236 14.92 13.55 14.73
N LEU A 237 16.05 13.57 14.04
CA LEU A 237 17.22 12.78 14.38
C LEU A 237 18.16 13.45 15.39
N GLN A 238 17.97 14.73 15.73
CA GLN A 238 18.96 15.53 16.49
C GLN A 238 20.41 15.30 16.03
N LEU A 239 20.62 14.95 14.75
CA LEU A 239 21.94 14.93 14.17
C LEU A 239 22.39 16.39 14.08
N PRO A 240 23.63 16.71 14.49
CA PRO A 240 24.15 18.05 14.32
C PRO A 240 23.94 18.45 12.87
N VAL A 241 23.24 19.57 12.67
CA VAL A 241 23.07 20.19 11.35
C VAL A 241 24.46 20.19 10.73
N GLN A 242 24.61 19.49 9.62
CA GLN A 242 25.85 19.54 8.87
C GLN A 242 25.99 21.00 8.47
N GLU A 243 26.82 21.73 9.20
CA GLU A 243 27.19 23.10 8.87
C GLU A 243 27.66 23.03 7.42
N ILE A 244 26.89 23.69 6.56
CA ILE A 244 27.28 23.93 5.18
C ILE A 244 28.60 24.68 5.31
N ASN A 245 29.69 23.99 5.01
CA ASN A 245 31.02 24.56 4.99
C ASN A 245 31.08 25.48 3.77
N ASP A 246 30.53 26.68 3.90
CA ASP A 246 30.74 27.79 3.00
C ASP A 246 32.21 28.22 3.15
N LYS A 247 33.07 27.49 2.45
CA LYS A 247 34.34 28.03 1.99
C LYS A 247 34.08 28.79 0.70
N HIS A 248 33.99 30.11 0.81
CA HIS A 248 34.59 31.00 -0.17
C HIS A 248 35.07 32.31 0.47
#